data_AF-A0A7G8GWW3-F1
#
_entry.id   AF-A0A7G8GWW3-F1
#
_cell.length_a   1.000
_cell.length_b   1.000
_cell.length_c   1.000
_cell.angle_alpha   90.00
_cell.angle_beta   90.00
_cell.angle_gamma   90.00
#
_symmetry.space_group_name_H-M   'P 1'
#
loop_
_entity.id
_entity.type
_entity.pdbx_description
1 polymer ?
#
loop_
_entity_poly.entity_id
_entity_poly.type
_entity_poly.pdbx_seq_one_letter_code
_entity_poly.pdbx_strand_id
1 'polypeptide(L)'
;MLASAPPPPALVCTIQTVEARWSGRPIAGIRQLEQQHFRVERGENPAIEPETVIDSRLTPLVERFSSSGVEQITGSRMTYHWSYEAPLGALTFNDSGASSSPAHESRVAVSGDLVIDSQKRFELSQQSRLTQSAGTKTLSSLLETAHGSCREQR
;
A
#
# COMPACT_ATOMS: atom_id res chain seq x y z
N MET A 1 20.00 -27.79 -28.75
CA MET A 1 19.06 -26.73 -28.33
C MET A 1 18.92 -26.83 -26.82
N LEU A 2 19.44 -25.86 -26.07
CA LEU A 2 19.21 -25.80 -24.62
C LEU A 2 17.79 -25.26 -24.42
N ALA A 3 16.88 -26.09 -23.89
CA ALA A 3 15.56 -25.63 -23.51
C ALA A 3 15.70 -24.58 -22.40
N SER A 4 15.14 -23.39 -22.61
CA SER A 4 15.04 -22.38 -21.56
C SER A 4 14.24 -22.98 -20.39
N ALA A 5 14.71 -22.78 -19.16
CA ALA A 5 13.97 -23.21 -17.98
C ALA A 5 12.59 -22.53 -17.97
N PRO A 6 11.52 -23.23 -17.56
CA PRO A 6 10.20 -22.61 -17.46
C PRO A 6 10.24 -21.42 -16.48
N PRO A 7 9.54 -20.32 -16.79
CA PRO A 7 9.50 -19.16 -15.92
C PRO A 7 8.95 -19.55 -14.53
N PRO A 8 9.45 -18.93 -13.45
CA PRO A 8 8.96 -19.21 -12.11
C PRO A 8 7.47 -18.86 -12.01
N PRO A 9 6.63 -19.68 -11.34
CA PRO A 9 5.19 -19.41 -11.26
C PRO A 9 4.92 -18.11 -10.49
N ALA A 10 3.81 -17.43 -10.75
CA ALA A 10 3.43 -16.25 -9.96
C ALA A 10 3.15 -16.63 -8.49
N LEU A 11 3.26 -15.67 -7.59
CA LEU A 11 2.82 -15.82 -6.20
C LEU A 11 1.51 -15.08 -5.98
N VAL A 12 0.58 -15.71 -5.28
CA VAL A 12 -0.61 -15.06 -4.72
C VAL A 12 -0.41 -14.94 -3.22
N CYS A 13 -0.32 -13.70 -2.74
CA CYS A 13 -0.09 -13.36 -1.35
C CYS A 13 -1.38 -12.96 -0.67
N THR A 14 -1.64 -13.48 0.54
CA THR A 14 -2.84 -13.20 1.32
C THR A 14 -2.47 -12.50 2.61
N ILE A 15 -3.07 -11.32 2.86
CA ILE A 15 -2.95 -10.61 4.13
C ILE A 15 -3.75 -11.35 5.19
N GLN A 16 -3.08 -11.72 6.29
CA GLN A 16 -3.64 -12.53 7.36
C GLN A 16 -3.90 -11.71 8.62
N THR A 17 -2.98 -10.84 8.99
CA THR A 17 -3.07 -10.00 10.19
C THR A 17 -2.68 -8.58 9.85
N VAL A 18 -3.34 -7.61 10.48
CA VAL A 18 -3.09 -6.18 10.27
C VAL A 18 -3.06 -5.47 11.61
N GLU A 19 -1.98 -4.75 11.86
CA GLU A 19 -1.86 -3.83 12.99
C GLU A 19 -1.96 -2.40 12.47
N ALA A 20 -2.84 -1.59 13.06
CA ALA A 20 -3.11 -0.23 12.62
C ALA A 20 -2.97 0.76 13.78
N ARG A 21 -2.21 1.84 13.56
CA ARG A 21 -1.99 2.90 14.54
C ARG A 21 -2.27 4.26 13.92
N TRP A 22 -3.29 4.93 14.46
CA TRP A 22 -3.64 6.28 14.08
C TRP A 22 -2.91 7.32 14.93
N SER A 23 -2.48 8.40 14.30
CA SER A 23 -2.14 9.65 14.97
C SER A 23 -3.09 10.74 14.48
N GLY A 24 -3.76 11.43 15.42
CA GLY A 24 -4.84 12.36 15.09
C GLY A 24 -6.19 11.66 14.90
N ARG A 25 -7.09 12.27 14.12
CA ARG A 25 -8.45 11.75 13.92
C ARG A 25 -8.44 10.57 12.94
N PRO A 26 -9.04 9.42 13.28
CA PRO A 26 -9.17 8.32 12.33
C PRO A 26 -9.90 8.77 11.07
N ILE A 27 -9.44 8.33 9.92
CA ILE A 27 -10.12 8.61 8.66
C ILE A 27 -11.00 7.39 8.35
N ALA A 28 -12.30 7.55 8.52
CA ALA A 28 -13.25 6.46 8.36
C ALA A 28 -13.22 5.90 6.93
N GLY A 29 -13.23 4.57 6.81
CA GLY A 29 -13.43 3.89 5.53
C GLY A 29 -12.26 3.94 4.55
N ILE A 30 -11.04 4.26 5.02
CA ILE A 30 -9.87 4.34 4.14
C ILE A 30 -9.42 2.97 3.60
N ARG A 31 -9.50 1.86 4.37
CA ARG A 31 -9.16 0.51 3.90
C ARG A 31 -9.67 -0.60 4.81
N GLN A 32 -9.90 -1.77 4.23
CA GLN A 32 -9.93 -3.07 4.91
C GLN A 32 -8.81 -3.91 4.31
N LEU A 33 -7.70 -4.10 5.04
CA LEU A 33 -6.52 -4.80 4.54
C LEU A 33 -6.58 -6.32 4.77
N GLU A 34 -7.28 -6.76 5.81
CA GLU A 34 -7.37 -8.18 6.14
C GLU A 34 -8.08 -8.97 5.04
N GLN A 35 -7.56 -10.16 4.73
CA GLN A 35 -8.04 -11.07 3.69
C GLN A 35 -7.89 -10.56 2.25
N GLN A 36 -7.25 -9.41 2.04
CA GLN A 36 -6.90 -8.98 0.69
C GLN A 36 -5.78 -9.82 0.10
N HIS A 37 -5.79 -9.87 -1.23
CA HIS A 37 -4.80 -10.58 -2.01
C HIS A 37 -4.08 -9.64 -2.96
N PHE A 38 -2.80 -9.91 -3.19
CA PHE A 38 -2.04 -9.32 -4.28
C PHE A 38 -1.21 -10.40 -4.97
N ARG A 39 -0.91 -10.15 -6.24
CA ARG A 39 -0.19 -11.06 -7.10
C ARG A 39 1.22 -10.53 -7.34
N VAL A 40 2.20 -11.43 -7.36
CA VAL A 40 3.59 -11.13 -7.64
C VAL A 40 4.05 -11.97 -8.82
N GLU A 41 4.35 -11.31 -9.93
CA GLU A 41 5.03 -11.91 -11.07
C GLU A 41 6.52 -12.04 -10.78
N ARG A 42 7.07 -13.21 -11.11
CA ARG A 42 8.49 -13.53 -10.90
C ARG A 42 9.18 -13.76 -12.24
N GLY A 43 10.50 -13.59 -12.29
CA GLY A 43 11.31 -13.88 -13.47
C GLY A 43 12.00 -12.64 -14.00
N GLU A 44 12.13 -12.54 -15.32
CA GLU A 44 12.92 -11.51 -16.00
C GLU A 44 12.31 -10.10 -15.86
N ASN A 45 10.98 -10.01 -15.77
CA ASN A 45 10.24 -8.77 -15.52
C ASN A 45 9.31 -8.94 -14.31
N PRO A 46 9.85 -8.89 -13.08
CA PRO A 46 9.04 -9.06 -11.88
C PRO A 46 8.12 -7.85 -11.67
N ALA A 47 6.88 -8.11 -11.25
CA ALA A 47 5.85 -7.09 -11.10
C ALA A 47 4.89 -7.45 -9.95
N ILE A 48 4.12 -6.47 -9.48
CA ILE A 48 3.10 -6.66 -8.45
C ILE A 48 1.77 -6.10 -8.94
N GLU A 49 0.69 -6.84 -8.69
CA GLU A 49 -0.67 -6.43 -9.05
C GLU A 49 -1.62 -6.54 -7.85
N PRO A 50 -2.31 -5.46 -7.46
CA PRO A 50 -2.14 -4.09 -7.98
C PRO A 50 -0.78 -3.49 -7.58
N GLU A 51 -0.26 -2.51 -8.34
CA GLU A 51 1.02 -1.85 -8.04
C GLU A 51 1.01 -1.12 -6.68
N THR A 52 -0.17 -0.80 -6.15
CA THR A 52 -0.33 -0.23 -4.81
C THR A 52 -0.31 -1.28 -3.70
N VAL A 53 -0.16 -2.57 -4.04
CA VAL A 53 -0.22 -3.79 -3.20
C VAL A 53 -1.60 -4.03 -2.57
N ILE A 54 -2.30 -2.96 -2.22
CA ILE A 54 -3.57 -2.94 -1.54
C ILE A 54 -4.61 -2.36 -2.49
N ASP A 55 -5.64 -3.15 -2.80
CA ASP A 55 -6.81 -2.62 -3.47
C ASP A 55 -7.70 -1.86 -2.48
N SER A 56 -8.11 -0.64 -2.81
CA SER A 56 -8.81 0.24 -1.89
C SER A 56 -9.65 1.27 -2.62
N ARG A 57 -10.45 2.03 -1.87
CA ARG A 57 -11.17 3.19 -2.41
C ARG A 57 -10.26 4.30 -2.91
N LEU A 58 -8.98 4.31 -2.53
CA LEU A 58 -8.01 5.29 -3.02
C LEU A 58 -7.36 4.84 -4.34
N THR A 59 -7.41 3.55 -4.67
CA THR A 59 -6.75 2.98 -5.85
C THR A 59 -7.24 3.63 -7.17
N PRO A 60 -8.54 3.94 -7.36
CA PRO A 60 -9.01 4.69 -8.53
C PRO A 60 -8.60 6.17 -8.56
N LEU A 61 -8.11 6.70 -7.43
CA LEU A 61 -7.76 8.12 -7.24
C LEU A 61 -6.24 8.34 -7.23
N VAL A 62 -5.45 7.31 -7.56
CA VAL A 62 -3.99 7.36 -7.53
C VAL A 62 -3.48 8.42 -8.52
N GLU A 63 -2.73 9.37 -7.98
CA GLU A 63 -1.97 10.38 -8.69
C GLU A 63 -0.51 10.29 -8.26
N ARG A 64 0.42 10.73 -9.12
CA ARG A 64 1.86 10.81 -8.80
C ARG A 64 2.44 9.50 -8.26
N PHE A 65 2.02 8.38 -8.85
CA PHE A 65 2.54 7.07 -8.48
C PHE A 65 4.04 6.96 -8.79
N SER A 66 4.76 6.32 -7.88
CA SER A 66 6.18 6.00 -8.01
C SER A 66 6.47 4.67 -7.35
N SER A 67 7.33 3.85 -7.95
CA SER A 67 7.83 2.62 -7.35
C SER A 67 9.30 2.40 -7.63
N SER A 68 9.97 1.61 -6.78
CA SER A 68 11.34 1.14 -7.00
C SER A 68 11.45 0.07 -8.09
N GLY A 69 10.31 -0.46 -8.56
CA GLY A 69 10.27 -1.78 -9.18
C GLY A 69 10.49 -2.90 -8.17
N VAL A 70 10.29 -4.14 -8.60
CA VAL A 70 10.48 -5.32 -7.75
C VAL A 70 11.94 -5.71 -7.76
N GLU A 71 12.59 -5.55 -6.61
CA GLU A 71 13.97 -5.99 -6.42
C GLU A 71 13.98 -7.43 -5.93
N GLN A 72 14.55 -8.33 -6.72
CA GLN A 72 14.72 -9.72 -6.35
C GLN A 72 16.19 -10.00 -6.03
N ILE A 73 16.50 -10.14 -4.74
CA ILE A 73 17.81 -10.62 -4.30
C ILE A 73 17.84 -12.13 -4.55
N THR A 74 18.73 -12.56 -5.44
CA THR A 74 18.84 -13.92 -5.98
C THR A 74 18.58 -14.99 -4.91
N GLY A 75 17.41 -15.65 -5.03
CA GLY A 75 17.09 -16.85 -4.28
C GLY A 75 16.49 -16.72 -2.88
N SER A 76 16.23 -15.51 -2.34
CA SER A 76 15.65 -15.48 -0.97
C SER A 76 14.78 -14.31 -0.56
N ARG A 77 14.98 -13.10 -1.07
CA ARG A 77 14.24 -11.93 -0.56
C ARG A 77 13.80 -11.06 -1.72
N MET A 78 12.53 -10.69 -1.69
CA MET A 78 11.95 -9.71 -2.61
C MET A 78 11.56 -8.47 -1.83
N THR A 79 11.91 -7.31 -2.37
CA THR A 79 11.55 -6.01 -1.83
C THR A 79 10.83 -5.18 -2.88
N TYR A 80 9.84 -4.43 -2.44
CA TYR A 80 9.09 -3.52 -3.28
C TYR A 80 8.74 -2.28 -2.48
N HIS A 81 9.02 -1.10 -3.05
CA HIS A 81 8.74 0.19 -2.46
C HIS A 81 7.83 0.98 -3.40
N TRP A 82 6.79 1.61 -2.87
CA TRP A 82 5.88 2.43 -3.65
C TRP A 82 5.42 3.66 -2.87
N SER A 83 5.01 4.68 -3.61
CA SER A 83 4.28 5.81 -3.07
C SER A 83 3.35 6.42 -4.11
N TYR A 84 2.30 7.10 -3.63
CA TYR A 84 1.39 7.90 -4.45
C TYR A 84 0.67 8.94 -3.59
N GLU A 85 -0.02 9.84 -4.28
CA GLU A 85 -1.00 10.73 -3.68
C GLU A 85 -2.41 10.37 -4.17
N ALA A 86 -3.44 10.66 -3.38
CA ALA A 86 -4.82 10.57 -3.82
C ALA A 86 -5.63 11.77 -3.31
N PRO A 87 -6.39 12.49 -4.17
CA PRO A 87 -7.29 13.53 -3.73
C PRO A 87 -8.52 12.92 -3.04
N LEU A 88 -8.80 13.35 -1.81
CA LEU A 88 -10.00 12.94 -1.07
C LEU A 88 -11.17 13.91 -1.24
N GLY A 89 -10.95 15.01 -1.96
CA GLY A 89 -11.91 16.10 -2.08
C GLY A 89 -12.00 16.93 -0.81
N ALA A 90 -13.11 17.67 -0.66
CA ALA A 90 -13.31 18.56 0.46
C ALA A 90 -13.75 17.78 1.71
N LEU A 91 -12.93 17.81 2.76
CA LEU A 91 -13.24 17.19 4.04
C LEU A 91 -13.55 18.28 5.07
N THR A 92 -14.58 18.05 5.89
CA THR A 92 -14.90 18.91 7.03
C THR A 92 -14.26 18.34 8.29
N PHE A 93 -13.41 19.14 8.92
CA PHE A 93 -12.83 18.81 10.22
C PHE A 93 -13.57 19.64 11.28
N ASN A 94 -14.45 19.01 12.04
CA ASN A 94 -15.11 19.67 13.17
C ASN A 94 -14.09 19.86 14.29
N ASP A 95 -13.33 20.96 14.28
CA ASP A 95 -12.54 21.34 15.45
C ASP A 95 -13.49 21.67 16.61
N SER A 96 -13.19 21.08 17.75
CA SER A 96 -14.02 21.13 18.95
C SER A 96 -14.13 22.58 19.46
N GLY A 97 -15.31 23.20 19.28
CA GLY A 97 -15.76 24.32 20.10
C GLY A 97 -16.04 25.66 19.39
N ALA A 98 -15.64 25.84 18.13
CA ALA A 98 -15.96 27.06 17.39
C ALA A 98 -16.31 26.73 15.94
N SER A 99 -17.44 27.27 15.47
CA SER A 99 -17.89 27.41 14.07
C SER A 99 -17.27 26.44 13.05
N SER A 100 -18.09 25.56 12.46
CA SER A 100 -17.74 24.65 11.37
C SER A 100 -16.69 25.25 10.43
N SER A 101 -15.44 24.77 10.50
CA SER A 101 -14.38 25.17 9.58
C SER A 101 -14.82 24.85 8.15
N PRO A 102 -14.52 25.72 7.17
CA PRO A 102 -14.86 25.48 5.78
C PRO A 102 -14.28 24.16 5.31
N ALA A 103 -14.97 23.47 4.40
CA ALA A 103 -14.46 22.23 3.83
C ALA A 103 -13.18 22.54 3.05
N HIS A 104 -12.08 21.90 3.43
CA HIS A 104 -10.80 22.10 2.78
C HIS A 104 -10.50 20.90 1.88
N GLU A 105 -10.07 21.17 0.66
CA GLU A 105 -9.52 20.12 -0.19
C GLU A 105 -8.40 19.41 0.55
N SER A 106 -8.49 18.09 0.56
CA SER A 106 -7.59 17.22 1.30
C SER A 106 -7.00 16.18 0.37
N ARG A 107 -5.75 15.81 0.64
CA ARG A 107 -5.02 14.79 -0.10
C ARG A 107 -4.42 13.81 0.89
N VAL A 108 -4.33 12.56 0.47
CA VAL A 108 -3.60 11.55 1.22
C VAL A 108 -2.36 11.16 0.44
N ALA A 109 -1.20 11.27 1.08
CA ALA A 109 0.04 10.70 0.58
C ALA A 109 0.20 9.32 1.22
N VAL A 110 0.43 8.30 0.40
CA VAL A 110 0.64 6.93 0.86
C VAL A 110 1.99 6.45 0.38
N SER A 111 2.73 5.81 1.26
CA SER A 111 3.96 5.10 0.93
C SER A 111 3.95 3.72 1.60
N GLY A 112 4.58 2.75 0.96
CA GLY A 112 4.68 1.42 1.54
C GLY A 112 5.93 0.67 1.12
N ASP A 113 6.23 -0.32 1.93
CA ASP A 113 7.35 -1.25 1.80
C ASP A 113 6.81 -2.66 1.95
N LEU A 114 7.12 -3.53 0.99
CA LEU A 114 6.77 -4.94 1.00
C LEU A 114 8.05 -5.74 0.99
N VAL A 115 8.15 -6.69 1.92
CA VAL A 115 9.25 -7.65 2.00
C VAL A 115 8.67 -9.05 1.98
N ILE A 116 9.07 -9.87 1.01
CA ILE A 116 8.74 -11.30 0.96
C ILE A 116 10.02 -12.10 1.21
N ASP A 117 9.98 -12.99 2.18
CA ASP A 117 11.10 -13.86 2.55
C ASP A 117 11.14 -15.16 1.72
N SER A 118 12.18 -15.97 1.96
CA SER A 118 12.41 -17.22 1.22
C SER A 118 11.41 -18.31 1.58
N GLN A 119 10.72 -18.17 2.71
CA GLN A 119 9.64 -19.03 3.18
C GLN A 119 8.28 -18.57 2.63
N LYS A 120 8.26 -17.57 1.75
CA LYS A 120 7.04 -16.96 1.17
C LYS A 120 6.14 -16.36 2.24
N ARG A 121 6.71 -15.92 3.37
CA ARG A 121 6.02 -15.03 4.32
C ARG A 121 6.34 -13.60 3.95
N PHE A 122 5.42 -12.69 4.23
CA PHE A 122 5.64 -11.28 3.95
C PHE A 122 5.33 -10.38 5.13
N GLU A 123 6.00 -9.24 5.12
CA GLU A 123 5.69 -8.07 5.91
C GLU A 123 5.42 -6.90 4.96
N LEU A 124 4.32 -6.21 5.19
CA LEU A 124 3.84 -5.07 4.44
C LEU A 124 3.72 -3.90 5.41
N SER A 125 4.60 -2.92 5.31
CA SER A 125 4.55 -1.68 6.07
C SER A 125 3.96 -0.58 5.19
N GLN A 126 2.98 0.15 5.69
CA GLN A 126 2.36 1.25 4.97
C GLN A 126 2.17 2.46 5.87
N GLN A 127 2.41 3.64 5.33
CA GLN A 127 2.09 4.91 5.96
C GLN A 127 1.17 5.73 5.05
N SER A 128 0.05 6.18 5.62
CA SER A 128 -0.82 7.17 4.99
C SER A 128 -0.77 8.48 5.79
N ARG A 129 -0.63 9.62 5.11
CA ARG A 129 -0.64 10.95 5.72
C ARG A 129 -1.68 11.83 5.03
N LEU A 130 -2.63 12.33 5.79
CA LEU A 130 -3.64 13.26 5.33
C LEU A 130 -3.17 14.69 5.53
N THR A 131 -3.19 15.48 4.47
CA THR A 131 -2.88 16.91 4.48
C THR A 131 -3.99 17.70 3.82
N GLN A 132 -4.07 18.99 4.14
CA GLN A 132 -4.89 19.94 3.38
C GLN A 132 -4.10 20.35 2.12
N SER A 133 -4.72 20.40 0.95
CA SER A 133 -4.06 20.69 -0.33
C SER A 133 -3.27 22.01 -0.34
N ALA A 134 -3.71 23.01 0.44
CA ALA A 134 -3.05 24.31 0.54
C ALA A 134 -2.05 24.43 1.72
N GLY A 135 -1.82 23.36 2.48
CA GLY A 135 -0.99 23.38 3.69
C GLY A 135 0.00 22.22 3.76
N THR A 136 1.06 22.41 4.53
CA THR A 136 2.03 21.34 4.85
C THR A 136 1.66 20.58 6.14
N LYS A 137 0.58 21.00 6.82
CA LYS A 137 0.16 20.42 8.10
C LYS A 137 -0.49 19.06 7.89
N THR A 138 0.12 18.02 8.47
CA THR A 138 -0.52 16.70 8.60
C THR A 138 -1.67 16.77 9.60
N LEU A 139 -2.86 16.41 9.15
CA LEU A 139 -4.07 16.38 9.97
C LEU A 139 -4.25 15.04 10.68
N SER A 140 -3.89 13.96 9.99
CA SER A 140 -3.98 12.60 10.49
C SER A 140 -2.95 11.73 9.78
N SER A 141 -2.44 10.72 10.49
CA SER A 141 -1.59 9.69 9.90
C SER A 141 -2.07 8.32 10.32
N LEU A 142 -1.90 7.35 9.43
CA LEU A 142 -2.13 5.94 9.67
C LEU A 142 -0.82 5.20 9.38
N LEU A 143 -0.36 4.42 10.36
CA LEU A 143 0.71 3.45 10.19
C LEU A 143 0.08 2.05 10.25
N GLU A 144 0.33 1.25 9.24
CA GLU A 144 -0.16 -0.11 9.13
C GLU A 144 1.00 -1.08 8.94
N THR A 145 0.97 -2.19 9.66
CA THR A 145 1.86 -3.32 9.42
C THR A 145 1.01 -4.55 9.23
N ALA A 146 1.15 -5.19 8.07
CA ALA A 146 0.40 -6.36 7.67
C ALA A 146 1.35 -7.54 7.47
N HIS A 147 0.92 -8.72 7.91
CA HIS A 147 1.65 -9.96 7.71
C HIS A 147 0.79 -10.97 6.97
N GLY A 148 1.46 -11.86 6.25
CA GLY A 148 0.78 -12.94 5.57
C GLY A 148 1.70 -13.94 4.92
N SER A 149 1.13 -14.72 4.01
CA SER A 149 1.85 -15.75 3.26
C SER A 149 1.47 -15.76 1.80
N CYS A 150 2.41 -16.20 0.97
CA CYS A 150 2.26 -16.32 -0.46
C CYS A 150 2.28 -17.79 -0.88
N ARG A 151 1.46 -18.11 -1.88
CA ARG A 151 1.38 -19.44 -2.48
C ARG A 151 1.67 -19.34 -3.97
N GLU A 152 2.30 -20.36 -4.51
CA GLU A 152 2.51 -20.43 -5.95
C GLU A 152 1.20 -20.69 -6.65
N GLN A 153 0.93 -19.89 -7.68
CA GLN A 153 -0.15 -20.13 -8.61
C GLN A 153 0.27 -21.28 -9.52
N ARG A 154 -0.37 -22.44 -9.34
CA ARG A 154 -0.19 -23.62 -10.19
C ARG A 154 -1.15 -23.60 -11.37
#